data_AF-A0A915LFQ6-F1
#
_entry.id   AF-A0A915LFQ6-F1
#
_cell.length_a   1.000
_cell.length_b   1.000
_cell.length_c   1.000
_cell.angle_alpha   90.00
_cell.angle_beta   90.00
_cell.angle_gamma   90.00
#
_symmetry.space_group_name_H-M   'P 1'
#
loop_
_entity.id
_entity.type
_entity.pdbx_description
1 polymer ?
#
loop_
_entity_poly.entity_id
_entity_poly.type
_entity_poly.pdbx_seq_one_letter_code
_entity_poly.pdbx_strand_id
1 'polypeptide(L)' 'MRSHRAGSIYGRVLGVITSGNQKWEDRPLWFDAYSAHPPFEEPIFNIRRPKIDEPVRKIFYPEDLERA' A
#
# COMPACT_ATOMS: atom_id res chain seq x y z
N MET A 1 9.06 -11.13 -17.95
CA MET A 1 8.74 -9.69 -17.97
C MET A 1 8.19 -9.28 -16.59
N ARG A 2 8.78 -8.31 -15.88
CA ARG A 2 8.36 -7.93 -14.52
C ARG A 2 7.25 -6.86 -14.58
N SER A 3 5.99 -7.24 -14.34
CA SER A 3 4.83 -6.34 -14.44
C SER A 3 4.62 -5.53 -13.15
N HIS A 4 5.46 -4.54 -12.88
CA HIS A 4 5.37 -3.70 -11.68
C HIS A 4 4.15 -2.76 -11.65
N ARG A 5 3.50 -2.54 -12.79
CA ARG A 5 2.32 -1.66 -12.92
C ARG A 5 0.99 -2.40 -12.74
N ALA A 6 0.97 -3.73 -12.83
CA ALA A 6 -0.25 -4.53 -12.75
C ALA A 6 -0.58 -4.86 -11.29
N GLY A 7 -1.47 -4.06 -10.69
CA GLY A 7 -1.95 -4.27 -9.33
C GLY A 7 -0.85 -4.28 -8.27
N SER A 8 -1.13 -4.89 -7.14
CA SER A 8 -0.20 -4.99 -6.02
C SER A 8 0.76 -6.17 -6.16
N ILE A 9 1.76 -6.23 -5.28
CA ILE A 9 2.61 -7.43 -5.16
C ILE A 9 1.80 -8.65 -4.69
N TYR A 10 0.85 -8.44 -3.77
CA TYR A 10 0.05 -9.51 -3.18
C TYR A 10 -0.84 -10.17 -4.23
N GLY A 11 -1.62 -9.37 -4.96
CA GLY A 11 -2.53 -9.88 -6.00
C GLY A 11 -1.79 -10.62 -7.12
N ARG A 12 -0.58 -10.18 -7.47
CA ARG A 12 0.26 -10.88 -8.46
C ARG A 12 0.73 -12.24 -7.96
N VAL A 13 1.24 -12.32 -6.73
CA VAL A 13 1.67 -13.60 -6.15
C VAL A 13 0.48 -14.54 -5.99
N LEU A 14 -0.66 -14.04 -5.50
CA LEU A 14 -1.89 -14.81 -5.39
C LEU A 14 -2.31 -15.37 -6.77
N GLY A 15 -2.31 -14.54 -7.82
CA GLY A 15 -2.65 -14.98 -9.18
C GLY A 15 -1.68 -16.03 -9.74
N VAL A 16 -0.38 -15.91 -9.45
CA VAL A 16 0.62 -16.93 -9.84
C VAL A 16 0.36 -18.26 -9.13
N ILE A 17 -0.01 -18.23 -7.85
CA ILE A 17 -0.33 -19.45 -7.09
C ILE A 17 -1.65 -20.06 -7.58
N THR A 18 -2.71 -19.26 -7.72
CA THR A 18 -4.04 -19.77 -8.15
C THR A 18 -4.07 -20.26 -9.59
N SER A 19 -3.16 -19.78 -10.45
CA SER A 19 -2.99 -20.30 -11.81
C SER A 19 -2.20 -21.61 -11.86
N GLY A 20 -1.70 -22.12 -10.72
CA GLY A 20 -0.93 -23.36 -10.64
C GLY A 20 0.53 -23.24 -11.10
N ASN A 21 0.99 -22.02 -11.42
CA ASN A 21 2.38 -21.77 -11.81
C ASN A 21 3.35 -21.82 -10.61
N GLN A 22 2.84 -21.71 -9.39
CA GLN A 22 3.58 -21.84 -8.15
C GLN A 22 2.74 -22.65 -7.16
N LYS A 23 3.37 -23.57 -6.44
CA LYS A 23 2.69 -24.34 -5.40
C LYS A 23 2.39 -23.46 -4.19
N TRP A 24 1.36 -23.81 -3.44
CA TRP A 24 0.96 -23.08 -2.25
C TRP A 24 2.02 -23.12 -1.15
N GLU A 25 2.76 -24.23 -1.05
CA GLU A 25 3.84 -24.44 -0.08
C GLU A 25 5.07 -23.59 -0.38
N ASP A 26 5.26 -23.23 -1.65
CA ASP A 26 6.39 -22.43 -2.13
C ASP A 26 6.11 -20.92 -2.03
N ARG A 27 5.01 -20.51 -1.40
CA ARG A 27 4.66 -19.08 -1.29
C ARG A 27 5.71 -18.31 -0.49
N PRO A 28 5.94 -17.03 -0.79
CA PRO A 28 6.91 -16.23 -0.06
C PRO A 28 6.54 -16.10 1.42
N LEU A 29 7.53 -16.08 2.31
CA LEU A 29 7.31 -15.94 3.76
C LEU A 29 6.46 -14.71 4.12
N TRP A 30 6.65 -13.59 3.43
CA TRP A 30 5.91 -12.36 3.68
C TRP A 30 4.42 -12.47 3.30
N PHE A 31 4.02 -13.44 2.46
CA PHE A 31 2.66 -13.57 1.98
C PHE A 31 1.68 -13.80 3.14
N ASP A 32 2.06 -14.63 4.11
CA ASP A 32 1.24 -14.92 5.29
C ASP A 32 1.14 -13.70 6.21
N ALA A 33 2.24 -12.96 6.38
CA ALA A 33 2.23 -11.71 7.15
C ALA A 33 1.33 -10.65 6.50
N TYR A 34 1.40 -10.51 5.17
CA TYR A 34 0.51 -9.62 4.41
C TYR A 34 -0.95 -10.03 4.52
N SER A 35 -1.23 -11.34 4.45
CA SER A 35 -2.60 -11.87 4.55
C SER A 35 -3.20 -11.67 5.94
N ALA A 36 -2.38 -11.82 6.99
CA ALA A 36 -2.81 -11.63 8.37
C ALA A 36 -3.01 -10.15 8.74
N HIS A 37 -2.14 -9.29 8.22
CA HIS A 37 -2.12 -7.86 8.51
C HIS A 37 -1.99 -7.04 7.23
N PRO A 38 -3.06 -6.96 6.41
CA PRO A 38 -3.02 -6.20 5.18
C PRO A 38 -2.86 -4.71 5.46
N PRO A 39 -2.23 -3.95 4.56
CA PRO A 39 -2.16 -2.50 4.68
C PRO A 39 -3.56 -1.89 4.56
N PHE A 40 -3.74 -0.71 5.16
CA PHE A 40 -5.00 0.04 5.05
C PHE A 40 -5.35 0.40 3.59
N GLU A 41 -4.35 0.79 2.81
CA GLU A 41 -4.47 1.00 1.37
C GLU A 41 -3.53 0.07 0.60
N GLU A 42 -4.06 -0.54 -0.46
CA GLU A 42 -3.33 -1.49 -1.27
C GLU A 42 -2.22 -0.78 -2.09
N PRO A 43 -0.96 -1.24 -2.05
CA PRO A 43 0.17 -0.61 -2.72
C PRO A 43 0.15 -0.91 -4.22
N ILE A 44 -0.71 -0.20 -4.95
CA ILE A 44 -0.81 -0.23 -6.41
C ILE A 44 0.02 0.89 -7.03
N PHE A 45 0.43 0.72 -8.29
CA PHE A 45 1.30 1.66 -9.00
C PHE A 45 0.73 3.09 -9.08
N ASN A 46 -0.59 3.21 -9.22
CA ASN A 46 -1.31 4.47 -9.38
C ASN A 46 -1.97 4.98 -8.08
N ILE A 47 -1.50 4.50 -6.92
CA ILE A 47 -2.00 5.00 -5.63
C ILE A 47 -1.77 6.52 -5.53
N ARG A 48 -2.81 7.25 -5.10
CA ARG A 48 -2.71 8.70 -4.89
C ARG A 48 -1.80 8.93 -3.69
N ARG A 49 -0.65 9.56 -3.91
CA ARG A 49 0.22 10.05 -2.85
C ARG A 49 0.11 11.57 -2.76
N PRO A 50 0.29 12.15 -1.57
CA PRO A 50 0.42 13.60 -1.46
C PRO A 50 1.54 14.06 -2.40
N LYS A 51 1.30 15.18 -3.08
CA LYS A 51 2.31 15.72 -3.99
C LYS A 51 3.50 16.17 -3.15
N ILE A 52 4.70 16.02 -3.72
CA ILE A 52 5.89 16.69 -3.16
C ILE A 52 5.56 18.18 -3.10
N ASP A 53 5.77 18.80 -1.94
CA ASP A 53 5.48 20.21 -1.62
C ASP A 53 3.99 20.62 -1.55
N GLU A 54 3.08 19.66 -1.35
CA GLU A 54 1.69 20.01 -1.03
C GLU A 54 1.64 20.69 0.36
N PRO A 55 1.21 21.96 0.47
CA PRO A 55 1.30 22.70 1.72
C PRO A 55 0.33 22.11 2.73
N VAL A 56 0.88 21.52 3.80
CA VAL A 56 0.10 21.12 4.96
C VAL A 56 -0.49 22.39 5.58
N ARG A 57 -1.82 22.45 5.69
CA ARG A 57 -2.50 23.60 6.29
C ARG A 57 -2.06 23.75 7.74
N LYS A 58 -1.69 24.97 8.12
CA LYS A 58 -1.48 25.33 9.52
C LYS A 58 -2.81 25.15 10.26
N ILE A 59 -2.76 24.45 11.39
CA ILE A 59 -3.89 24.30 12.28
C ILE A 59 -3.82 25.47 13.25
N PHE A 60 -4.85 26.32 13.23
CA PHE A 60 -5.03 27.40 14.20
C PHE A 60 -6.24 27.07 15.06
N TYR A 61 -6.05 27.12 16.36
CA TYR A 61 -7.10 26.97 17.34
C TYR A 61 -7.65 28.34 17.75
N PRO A 62 -8.92 28.42 18.20
CA PRO A 62 -9.48 29.67 18.70
C PRO A 62 -8.63 30.32 19.81
N GLU A 63 -8.00 29.50 20.65
CA GLU A 63 -7.14 29.95 21.75
C GLU A 63 -5.80 30.51 21.28
N ASP A 64 -5.35 30.18 20.06
CA ASP A 64 -4.11 30.73 19.49
C ASP A 64 -4.25 32.24 19.22
N LEU A 65 -5.48 32.75 19.07
CA LEU A 65 -5.76 34.18 18.95
C LEU A 65 -5.55 34.93 20.27
N GLU A 66 -5.83 34.28 21.40
CA GLU A 66 -5.70 34.90 22.73
C GLU A 66 -4.27 34.87 23.26
N ARG A 67 -3.42 33.98 22.72
CA ARG A 67 -2.00 33.79 23.12
C ARG A 67 -0.99 34.49 22.21
N ALA A 68 -1.46 35.24 21.21
CA ALA A 68 -0.64 35.92 20.21
C ALA A 68 0.10 37.16 20.75
#